data_AF-A0A8T5LT22-F1
#
_entry.id   AF-A0A8T5LT22-F1
#
_cell.length_a   1.000
_cell.length_b   1.000
_cell.length_c   1.000
_cell.angle_alpha   90.00
_cell.angle_beta   90.00
_cell.angle_gamma   90.00
#
_symmetry.space_group_name_H-M   'P 1'
#
loop_
_entity.id
_entity.type
_entity.pdbx_description
1 polymer ?
#
loop_
_entity_poly.entity_id
_entity_poly.type
_entity_poly.pdbx_seq_one_letter_code
_entity_poly.pdbx_strand_id
1 'polypeptide(L)'
;MIIDVLVDWGKAFVDKNGSFYCGTTEGQKDTAARTAREADTIIYLSDVHTRKTPEFVVNGSLYPAHNLVKRDWYDLGELGVQPGQTVSPELTDKLAAVVKGIPSGLVVPRHVYFQSGVPDFTLEDIEETFGISRLDELQFLDGQVNYVINAKHFFDGTRTRSTHRLGPHPGIPDDEYNVFDLLKEKYGPGEGLTINHTGVVAGICIYHTAAGTRQLFPAAEVNIISDGITHLLAEQFGFSEQRQSEQAMRGMCKQLGINYISSQEYLGGAH
;
A
#
# COMPACT_ATOMS: atom_id res chain seq x y z
N MET A 1 -10.21 -0.36 18.27
CA MET A 1 -10.28 -1.07 16.99
C MET A 1 -8.90 -1.04 16.36
N ILE A 2 -8.46 -2.18 15.83
CA ILE A 2 -7.14 -2.36 15.23
C ILE A 2 -7.28 -2.40 13.71
N ILE A 3 -6.54 -1.53 13.02
CA ILE A 3 -6.43 -1.49 11.56
C ILE A 3 -4.99 -1.81 11.18
N ASP A 4 -4.78 -2.82 10.34
CA ASP A 4 -3.45 -3.12 9.80
C ASP A 4 -3.35 -2.64 8.35
N VAL A 5 -2.39 -1.77 8.08
CA VAL A 5 -2.12 -1.17 6.78
C VAL A 5 -0.90 -1.84 6.17
N LEU A 6 -1.17 -2.69 5.19
CA LEU A 6 -0.19 -3.41 4.38
C LEU A 6 0.21 -2.50 3.20
N VAL A 7 1.45 -2.05 3.13
CA VAL A 7 1.92 -1.13 2.07
C VAL A 7 2.81 -1.85 1.07
N ASP A 8 2.36 -1.90 -0.19
CA ASP A 8 3.11 -2.39 -1.35
C ASP A 8 3.65 -3.82 -1.20
N TRP A 9 2.93 -4.67 -0.45
CA TRP A 9 3.14 -6.11 -0.34
C TRP A 9 2.75 -6.91 -1.62
N GLY A 10 3.06 -6.37 -2.80
CA GLY A 10 2.73 -6.96 -4.10
C GLY A 10 3.57 -8.20 -4.46
N LYS A 11 3.02 -9.09 -5.29
CA LYS A 11 3.69 -10.26 -5.91
C LYS A 11 4.59 -9.78 -7.06
N ALA A 12 5.75 -9.28 -6.70
CA ALA A 12 6.54 -8.40 -7.54
C ALA A 12 8.04 -8.60 -7.23
N PHE A 13 8.81 -9.29 -8.10
CA PHE A 13 10.26 -9.65 -7.95
C PHE A 13 10.93 -9.35 -6.59
N VAL A 14 11.43 -10.32 -5.80
CA VAL A 14 12.46 -11.35 -6.09
C VAL A 14 11.93 -12.68 -5.54
N ASP A 15 12.13 -13.79 -6.22
CA ASP A 15 11.42 -15.06 -5.94
C ASP A 15 11.61 -15.62 -4.51
N LYS A 16 10.85 -16.62 -4.03
CA LYS A 16 9.55 -17.12 -4.50
C LYS A 16 8.46 -16.34 -3.74
N ASN A 17 7.74 -15.48 -4.49
CA ASN A 17 6.60 -14.65 -4.08
C ASN A 17 6.89 -13.36 -3.28
N GLY A 18 8.06 -12.72 -3.41
CA GLY A 18 8.39 -11.45 -2.74
C GLY A 18 8.01 -10.16 -3.48
N SER A 19 8.17 -9.02 -2.78
CA SER A 19 7.91 -7.62 -3.17
C SER A 19 9.21 -6.81 -3.38
N PHE A 20 9.18 -5.87 -4.32
CA PHE A 20 10.31 -5.12 -4.86
C PHE A 20 10.65 -3.87 -4.01
N TYR A 21 11.94 -3.48 -4.06
CA TYR A 21 12.67 -2.54 -3.19
C TYR A 21 13.28 -3.16 -1.91
N CYS A 22 14.55 -3.57 -2.04
CA CYS A 22 15.51 -3.82 -0.94
C CYS A 22 15.54 -5.20 -0.24
N GLY A 23 14.96 -6.26 -0.82
CA GLY A 23 15.19 -7.60 -0.28
C GLY A 23 14.37 -7.88 0.99
N THR A 24 13.05 -7.67 0.90
CA THR A 24 12.09 -8.18 1.89
C THR A 24 12.39 -9.64 2.23
N THR A 25 12.52 -9.91 3.52
CA THR A 25 12.82 -11.23 4.07
C THR A 25 11.54 -11.99 4.40
N GLU A 26 11.62 -13.32 4.48
CA GLU A 26 10.49 -14.14 4.97
C GLU A 26 10.06 -13.74 6.38
N GLY A 27 11.00 -13.34 7.26
CA GLY A 27 10.69 -12.88 8.61
C GLY A 27 9.85 -11.60 8.65
N GLN A 28 10.07 -10.67 7.71
CA GLN A 28 9.24 -9.46 7.58
C GLN A 28 7.82 -9.83 7.12
N LYS A 29 7.68 -10.76 6.17
CA LYS A 29 6.37 -11.26 5.71
C LYS A 29 5.63 -12.00 6.84
N ASP A 30 6.33 -12.82 7.61
CA ASP A 30 5.76 -13.53 8.77
C ASP A 30 5.26 -12.55 9.83
N THR A 31 6.04 -11.49 10.07
CA THR A 31 5.66 -10.42 10.99
C THR A 31 4.41 -9.69 10.52
N ALA A 32 4.37 -9.25 9.26
CA ALA A 32 3.19 -8.60 8.68
C ALA A 32 1.96 -9.53 8.70
N ALA A 33 2.13 -10.81 8.39
CA ALA A 33 1.04 -11.78 8.47
C ALA A 33 0.54 -12.00 9.90
N ARG A 34 1.42 -11.89 10.90
CA ARG A 34 1.06 -12.01 12.32
C ARG A 34 0.30 -10.76 12.78
N THR A 35 0.74 -9.55 12.45
CA THR A 35 0.05 -8.31 12.82
C THR A 35 -1.33 -8.23 12.17
N ALA A 36 -1.43 -8.59 10.89
CA ALA A 36 -2.68 -8.57 10.14
C ALA A 36 -3.75 -9.51 10.72
N ARG A 37 -3.35 -10.65 11.33
CA ARG A 37 -4.31 -11.59 11.96
C ARG A 37 -4.96 -11.05 13.23
N GLU A 38 -4.33 -10.10 13.90
CA GLU A 38 -4.87 -9.47 15.11
C GLU A 38 -5.74 -8.24 14.77
N ALA A 39 -5.87 -7.88 13.50
CA ALA A 39 -6.57 -6.68 13.07
C ALA A 39 -8.08 -6.92 12.88
N ASP A 40 -8.88 -5.93 13.27
CA ASP A 40 -10.32 -5.90 12.97
C ASP A 40 -10.55 -5.55 11.49
N THR A 41 -9.65 -4.79 10.88
CA THR A 41 -9.71 -4.39 9.48
C THR A 41 -8.32 -4.38 8.87
N ILE A 42 -8.20 -4.88 7.65
CA ILE A 42 -6.95 -4.90 6.88
C ILE A 42 -7.11 -3.98 5.68
N ILE A 43 -6.16 -3.07 5.50
CA ILE A 43 -6.06 -2.21 4.33
C ILE A 43 -4.81 -2.59 3.57
N TYR A 44 -4.97 -2.97 2.31
CA TYR A 44 -3.85 -3.18 1.40
C TYR A 44 -3.70 -1.99 0.46
N LEU A 45 -2.61 -1.25 0.62
CA LEU A 45 -2.19 -0.21 -0.29
C LEU A 45 -1.30 -0.81 -1.37
N SER A 46 -1.71 -0.64 -2.62
CA SER A 46 -0.96 -1.14 -3.77
C SER A 46 -0.89 -0.09 -4.85
N ASP A 47 0.31 0.18 -5.35
CA ASP A 47 0.47 0.95 -6.58
C ASP A 47 -0.15 0.19 -7.76
N VAL A 48 -0.79 0.93 -8.66
CA VAL A 48 -1.31 0.37 -9.91
C VAL A 48 -0.90 1.28 -11.05
N HIS A 49 -0.33 0.71 -12.11
CA HIS A 49 0.12 1.46 -13.28
C HIS A 49 -0.26 0.76 -14.59
N THR A 50 -0.16 1.50 -15.69
CA THR A 50 -0.16 0.93 -17.05
C THR A 50 1.22 1.07 -17.66
N ARG A 51 1.54 0.25 -18.68
CA ARG A 51 2.75 0.41 -19.49
C ARG A 51 2.85 1.75 -20.20
N LYS A 52 1.75 2.49 -20.33
CA LYS A 52 1.68 3.79 -21.01
C LYS A 52 2.07 4.98 -20.13
N THR A 53 2.25 4.79 -18.82
CA THR A 53 2.50 5.93 -17.95
C THR A 53 3.87 6.55 -18.20
N PRO A 54 3.97 7.89 -18.24
CA PRO A 54 5.24 8.60 -18.47
C PRO A 54 6.36 8.17 -17.52
N GLU A 55 6.01 7.74 -16.31
CA GLU A 55 6.93 7.29 -15.27
C GLU A 55 7.75 6.06 -15.70
N PHE A 56 7.21 5.16 -16.54
CA PHE A 56 7.98 4.06 -17.15
C PHE A 56 9.04 4.57 -18.14
N VAL A 57 8.69 5.60 -18.91
CA VAL A 57 9.49 6.09 -20.04
C VAL A 57 10.62 7.02 -19.58
N VAL A 58 10.34 7.93 -18.64
CA VAL A 58 11.30 8.98 -18.21
C VAL A 58 12.41 8.42 -17.32
N ASN A 59 12.14 7.36 -16.58
CA ASN A 59 13.10 6.78 -15.63
C ASN A 59 13.83 5.55 -16.19
N GLY A 60 13.84 5.34 -17.51
CA GLY A 60 14.55 4.21 -18.12
C GLY A 60 14.08 2.84 -17.61
N SER A 61 12.76 2.67 -17.41
CA SER A 61 12.14 1.47 -16.83
C SER A 61 12.43 1.23 -15.34
N LEU A 62 12.86 2.24 -14.58
CA LEU A 62 13.00 2.17 -13.11
C LEU A 62 11.66 2.14 -12.37
N TYR A 63 10.57 2.68 -12.95
CA TYR A 63 9.24 2.45 -12.38
C TYR A 63 8.81 1.03 -12.71
N PRO A 64 8.33 0.30 -11.71
CA PRO A 64 8.42 -1.11 -11.81
C PRO A 64 7.28 -1.68 -12.63
N ALA A 65 7.64 -2.54 -13.59
CA ALA A 65 6.69 -3.45 -14.22
C ALA A 65 5.79 -4.13 -13.17
N HIS A 66 6.30 -4.35 -11.96
CA HIS A 66 5.68 -5.17 -10.93
C HIS A 66 4.31 -4.69 -10.40
N ASN A 67 3.90 -3.45 -10.71
CA ASN A 67 2.58 -2.89 -10.35
C ASN A 67 1.67 -2.67 -11.57
N LEU A 68 1.97 -3.33 -12.69
CA LEU A 68 1.14 -3.22 -13.90
C LEU A 68 -0.25 -3.80 -13.67
N VAL A 69 -1.25 -3.20 -14.31
CA VAL A 69 -2.56 -3.83 -14.49
C VAL A 69 -2.45 -5.08 -15.36
N LYS A 70 -3.30 -6.07 -15.10
CA LYS A 70 -3.21 -7.41 -15.69
C LYS A 70 -3.20 -7.45 -17.21
N ARG A 71 -4.00 -6.60 -17.88
CA ARG A 71 -4.00 -6.56 -19.35
C ARG A 71 -2.64 -6.19 -19.95
N ASP A 72 -1.77 -5.56 -19.16
CA ASP A 72 -0.44 -5.11 -19.58
C ASP A 72 0.66 -6.15 -19.24
N TRP A 73 0.29 -7.33 -18.72
CA TRP A 73 1.23 -8.42 -18.40
C TRP A 73 1.61 -9.26 -19.63
N TYR A 74 2.04 -8.60 -20.69
CA TYR A 74 2.54 -9.24 -21.91
C TYR A 74 3.89 -8.65 -22.29
N ASP A 75 4.70 -9.42 -23.03
CA ASP A 75 6.02 -9.01 -23.52
C ASP A 75 6.92 -8.39 -22.44
N LEU A 76 6.83 -8.90 -21.21
CA LEU A 76 7.54 -8.37 -20.04
C LEU A 76 9.07 -8.33 -20.23
N GLY A 77 9.61 -9.18 -21.11
CA GLY A 77 11.03 -9.15 -21.48
C GLY A 77 11.50 -7.80 -22.04
N GLU A 78 10.62 -7.04 -22.71
CA GLU A 78 10.92 -5.67 -23.16
C GLU A 78 11.10 -4.69 -22.00
N LEU A 79 10.53 -5.01 -20.84
CA LEU A 79 10.64 -4.25 -19.60
C LEU A 79 11.79 -4.75 -18.72
N GLY A 80 12.65 -5.64 -19.24
CA GLY A 80 13.80 -6.21 -18.50
C GLY A 80 13.43 -7.32 -17.52
N VAL A 81 12.17 -7.79 -17.52
CA VAL A 81 11.69 -8.91 -16.71
C VAL A 81 12.24 -10.22 -17.25
N GLN A 82 12.86 -11.01 -16.40
CA GLN A 82 13.35 -12.33 -16.78
C GLN A 82 12.19 -13.35 -16.83
N PRO A 83 12.32 -14.45 -17.61
CA PRO A 83 11.34 -15.52 -17.58
C PRO A 83 11.15 -16.14 -16.18
N GLY A 84 9.91 -16.52 -15.85
CA GLY A 84 9.56 -17.19 -14.58
C GLY A 84 9.37 -16.26 -13.39
N GLN A 85 9.33 -14.97 -13.66
CA GLN A 85 9.44 -13.91 -12.68
C GLN A 85 8.04 -13.23 -12.62
N THR A 86 7.46 -13.02 -11.43
CA THR A 86 6.10 -12.48 -11.26
C THR A 86 6.05 -10.96 -11.23
N VAL A 87 5.05 -10.42 -11.93
CA VAL A 87 4.75 -9.00 -12.08
C VAL A 87 3.29 -8.78 -11.73
N SER A 88 2.99 -8.51 -10.47
CA SER A 88 1.61 -8.33 -10.03
C SER A 88 1.53 -7.45 -8.78
N PRO A 89 0.60 -6.47 -8.75
CA PRO A 89 0.28 -5.70 -7.56
C PRO A 89 -0.57 -6.50 -6.57
N GLU A 90 -0.91 -7.77 -6.83
CA GLU A 90 -1.63 -8.62 -5.87
C GLU A 90 -0.80 -8.92 -4.62
N LEU A 91 -1.44 -9.09 -3.46
CA LEU A 91 -0.75 -9.45 -2.21
C LEU A 91 0.10 -10.72 -2.34
N THR A 92 1.29 -10.74 -1.73
CA THR A 92 2.08 -11.98 -1.58
C THR A 92 1.26 -13.15 -1.01
N ASP A 93 1.56 -14.38 -1.41
CA ASP A 93 0.78 -15.58 -1.04
C ASP A 93 0.55 -15.72 0.48
N LYS A 94 1.54 -15.33 1.30
CA LYS A 94 1.43 -15.43 2.75
C LYS A 94 0.37 -14.47 3.31
N LEU A 95 0.31 -13.24 2.80
CA LEU A 95 -0.68 -12.24 3.19
C LEU A 95 -2.03 -12.52 2.52
N ALA A 96 -2.03 -13.00 1.28
CA ALA A 96 -3.25 -13.47 0.61
C ALA A 96 -3.94 -14.60 1.41
N ALA A 97 -3.17 -15.48 2.05
CA ALA A 97 -3.71 -16.50 2.94
C ALA A 97 -4.34 -15.94 4.22
N VAL A 98 -3.83 -14.80 4.74
CA VAL A 98 -4.41 -14.13 5.93
C VAL A 98 -5.78 -13.53 5.60
N VAL A 99 -5.92 -12.91 4.43
CA VAL A 99 -7.16 -12.22 4.03
C VAL A 99 -8.18 -13.14 3.38
N LYS A 100 -7.85 -14.42 3.18
CA LYS A 100 -8.71 -15.38 2.50
C LYS A 100 -10.03 -15.56 3.24
N GLY A 101 -11.14 -15.25 2.55
CA GLY A 101 -12.49 -15.40 3.08
C GLY A 101 -12.95 -14.24 3.98
N ILE A 102 -12.12 -13.21 4.18
CA ILE A 102 -12.55 -11.95 4.80
C ILE A 102 -13.39 -11.18 3.77
N PRO A 103 -14.59 -10.67 4.14
CA PRO A 103 -15.37 -9.82 3.26
C PRO A 103 -14.53 -8.64 2.76
N SER A 104 -14.43 -8.52 1.44
CA SER A 104 -13.43 -7.68 0.80
C SER A 104 -14.01 -6.73 -0.24
N GLY A 105 -13.23 -5.70 -0.57
CA GLY A 105 -13.54 -4.86 -1.71
C GLY A 105 -12.45 -3.87 -2.09
N LEU A 106 -12.67 -3.20 -3.20
CA LEU A 106 -11.69 -2.32 -3.84
C LEU A 106 -12.12 -0.85 -3.77
N VAL A 107 -11.22 0.01 -3.32
CA VAL A 107 -11.34 1.47 -3.41
C VAL A 107 -10.26 1.98 -4.37
N VAL A 108 -10.67 2.73 -5.37
CA VAL A 108 -9.75 3.35 -6.34
C VAL A 108 -10.03 4.83 -6.41
N PRO A 109 -9.14 5.68 -5.87
CA PRO A 109 -9.22 7.11 -6.04
C PRO A 109 -9.20 7.46 -7.51
N ARG A 110 -10.08 8.37 -7.92
CA ARG A 110 -10.28 8.68 -9.33
C ARG A 110 -9.01 9.17 -10.02
N HIS A 111 -8.12 9.89 -9.34
CA HIS A 111 -6.84 10.30 -9.92
C HIS A 111 -5.93 9.15 -10.36
N VAL A 112 -6.08 7.95 -9.79
CA VAL A 112 -5.28 6.78 -10.16
C VAL A 112 -5.50 6.37 -11.61
N TYR A 113 -6.69 6.64 -12.17
CA TYR A 113 -6.97 6.37 -13.58
C TYR A 113 -6.35 7.39 -14.56
N PHE A 114 -5.84 8.52 -14.07
CA PHE A 114 -5.37 9.66 -14.89
C PHE A 114 -3.90 10.00 -14.62
N GLN A 115 -3.01 9.02 -14.77
CA GLN A 115 -1.58 9.18 -14.50
C GLN A 115 -0.88 9.94 -15.65
N SER A 116 -1.33 9.75 -16.89
CA SER A 116 -0.84 10.45 -18.09
C SER A 116 -1.62 11.71 -18.45
N GLY A 117 -2.64 12.08 -17.67
CA GLY A 117 -3.56 13.19 -17.95
C GLY A 117 -4.76 12.83 -18.83
N VAL A 118 -4.81 11.60 -19.34
CA VAL A 118 -5.98 10.95 -19.93
C VAL A 118 -6.24 9.63 -19.19
N PRO A 119 -7.43 9.01 -19.32
CA PRO A 119 -7.68 7.68 -18.78
C PRO A 119 -6.68 6.65 -19.27
N ASP A 120 -5.94 6.09 -18.33
CA ASP A 120 -4.91 5.09 -18.58
C ASP A 120 -5.50 3.67 -18.56
N PHE A 121 -6.51 3.43 -17.73
CA PHE A 121 -7.25 2.18 -17.55
C PHE A 121 -8.67 2.46 -17.02
N THR A 122 -9.52 1.43 -17.03
CA THR A 122 -10.90 1.46 -16.54
C THR A 122 -11.00 0.79 -15.17
N LEU A 123 -12.17 0.90 -14.55
CA LEU A 123 -12.46 0.14 -13.33
C LEU A 123 -12.33 -1.38 -13.55
N GLU A 124 -12.86 -1.90 -14.65
CA GLU A 124 -12.83 -3.33 -14.97
C GLU A 124 -11.39 -3.86 -15.03
N ASP A 125 -10.44 -3.09 -15.58
CA ASP A 125 -9.04 -3.50 -15.63
C ASP A 125 -8.45 -3.74 -14.23
N ILE A 126 -8.82 -2.89 -13.25
CA ILE A 126 -8.33 -2.99 -11.88
C ILE A 126 -9.03 -4.12 -11.13
N GLU A 127 -10.35 -4.25 -11.32
CA GLU A 127 -11.12 -5.36 -10.74
C GLU A 127 -10.60 -6.71 -11.25
N GLU A 128 -10.25 -6.83 -12.54
CA GLU A 128 -9.64 -8.04 -13.08
C GLU A 128 -8.24 -8.29 -12.51
N THR A 129 -7.48 -7.22 -12.25
CA THR A 129 -6.13 -7.31 -11.69
C THR A 129 -6.12 -7.85 -10.27
N PHE A 130 -7.06 -7.41 -9.42
CA PHE A 130 -7.14 -7.87 -8.02
C PHE A 130 -8.13 -9.01 -7.79
N GLY A 131 -8.99 -9.30 -8.77
CA GLY A 131 -10.08 -10.27 -8.64
C GLY A 131 -11.15 -9.86 -7.63
N ILE A 132 -11.30 -8.56 -7.37
CA ILE A 132 -12.18 -7.99 -6.34
C ILE A 132 -12.93 -6.80 -6.92
N SER A 133 -14.24 -6.74 -6.68
CA SER A 133 -15.11 -5.66 -7.15
C SER A 133 -14.95 -4.37 -6.35
N ARG A 134 -15.25 -3.25 -7.00
CA ARG A 134 -15.32 -1.93 -6.36
C ARG A 134 -16.34 -1.92 -5.24
N LEU A 135 -15.96 -1.26 -4.15
CA LEU A 135 -16.88 -0.88 -3.09
C LEU A 135 -17.54 0.44 -3.41
N ASP A 136 -18.86 0.47 -3.24
CA ASP A 136 -19.53 1.73 -2.96
C ASP A 136 -19.24 2.19 -1.52
N GLU A 137 -19.43 3.48 -1.28
CA GLU A 137 -19.16 4.11 0.01
C GLU A 137 -19.98 3.49 1.15
N LEU A 138 -21.26 3.21 0.89
CA LEU A 138 -22.20 2.70 1.89
C LEU A 138 -21.82 1.28 2.36
N GLN A 139 -21.39 0.42 1.45
CA GLN A 139 -20.91 -0.93 1.77
C GLN A 139 -19.78 -0.92 2.81
N PHE A 140 -18.88 0.06 2.73
CA PHE A 140 -17.80 0.23 3.71
C PHE A 140 -18.32 0.79 5.04
N LEU A 141 -19.15 1.83 4.98
CA LEU A 141 -19.67 2.50 6.19
C LEU A 141 -20.54 1.55 7.03
N ASP A 142 -21.34 0.71 6.38
CA ASP A 142 -22.20 -0.31 7.01
C ASP A 142 -21.43 -1.48 7.65
N GLY A 143 -20.10 -1.52 7.48
CA GLY A 143 -19.24 -2.53 8.12
C GLY A 143 -19.34 -3.92 7.50
N GLN A 144 -19.76 -4.01 6.23
CA GLN A 144 -19.85 -5.27 5.51
C GLN A 144 -18.49 -5.78 5.01
N VAL A 145 -17.44 -4.96 5.12
CA VAL A 145 -16.12 -5.21 4.55
C VAL A 145 -15.04 -4.99 5.62
N ASN A 146 -14.16 -5.98 5.78
CA ASN A 146 -13.05 -5.94 6.73
C ASN A 146 -11.68 -6.08 6.04
N TYR A 147 -11.65 -6.27 4.72
CA TYR A 147 -10.42 -6.23 3.92
C TYR A 147 -10.60 -5.30 2.71
N VAL A 148 -9.87 -4.19 2.68
CA VAL A 148 -9.95 -3.24 1.58
C VAL A 148 -8.64 -3.17 0.82
N ILE A 149 -8.71 -3.33 -0.50
CA ILE A 149 -7.62 -2.95 -1.39
C ILE A 149 -7.83 -1.49 -1.76
N ASN A 150 -6.85 -0.65 -1.51
CA ASN A 150 -6.86 0.75 -1.90
C ASN A 150 -5.71 1.01 -2.88
N ALA A 151 -6.07 1.10 -4.16
CA ALA A 151 -5.12 1.39 -5.21
C ALA A 151 -4.59 2.83 -5.08
N LYS A 152 -3.29 3.02 -5.32
CA LYS A 152 -2.64 4.33 -5.29
C LYS A 152 -1.75 4.54 -6.52
N HIS A 153 -1.43 5.80 -6.81
CA HIS A 153 -0.47 6.19 -7.85
C HIS A 153 0.81 6.81 -7.25
N PHE A 154 0.72 7.35 -6.03
CA PHE A 154 1.83 8.00 -5.33
C PHE A 154 2.24 7.21 -4.09
N PHE A 155 3.42 7.53 -3.56
CA PHE A 155 3.97 6.88 -2.35
C PHE A 155 3.09 7.03 -1.10
N ASP A 156 2.29 8.08 -0.99
CA ASP A 156 1.39 8.33 0.14
C ASP A 156 -0.02 7.79 -0.17
N GLY A 157 -0.39 6.66 0.43
CA GLY A 157 -1.69 6.04 0.22
C GLY A 157 -2.88 6.79 0.83
N THR A 158 -2.63 7.86 1.60
CA THR A 158 -3.68 8.68 2.22
C THR A 158 -4.10 9.88 1.39
N ARG A 159 -3.44 10.12 0.25
CA ARG A 159 -3.70 11.31 -0.58
C ARG A 159 -4.71 11.02 -1.66
N THR A 160 -5.55 12.02 -1.91
CA THR A 160 -6.37 12.15 -3.11
C THR A 160 -5.89 13.36 -3.90
N ARG A 161 -6.23 13.42 -5.20
CA ARG A 161 -5.97 14.58 -6.04
C ARG A 161 -7.24 14.93 -6.79
N SER A 162 -7.74 16.13 -6.57
CA SER A 162 -8.95 16.58 -7.25
C SER A 162 -8.77 16.55 -8.77
N THR A 163 -9.58 15.71 -9.42
CA THR A 163 -9.66 15.59 -10.87
C THR A 163 -10.96 16.19 -11.42
N HIS A 164 -11.70 16.99 -10.64
CA HIS A 164 -12.99 17.57 -11.04
C HIS A 164 -12.94 18.31 -12.38
N ARG A 165 -11.80 18.90 -12.74
CA ARG A 165 -11.59 19.58 -14.03
C ARG A 165 -11.75 18.69 -15.26
N LEU A 166 -11.68 17.37 -15.10
CA LEU A 166 -11.76 16.40 -16.20
C LEU A 166 -13.22 16.05 -16.56
N GLY A 167 -14.20 16.36 -15.69
CA GLY A 167 -15.60 15.97 -15.89
C GLY A 167 -15.83 14.45 -15.94
N PRO A 168 -17.07 13.96 -16.06
CA PRO A 168 -17.36 12.53 -16.06
C PRO A 168 -16.68 11.76 -17.21
N HIS A 169 -16.31 10.50 -16.97
CA HIS A 169 -15.69 9.66 -18.00
C HIS A 169 -16.24 8.22 -18.00
N PRO A 170 -16.62 7.64 -19.17
CA PRO A 170 -17.07 6.26 -19.24
C PRO A 170 -16.05 5.28 -18.65
N GLY A 171 -16.53 4.32 -17.86
CA GLY A 171 -15.70 3.27 -17.24
C GLY A 171 -14.84 3.74 -16.05
N ILE A 172 -14.95 5.01 -15.65
CA ILE A 172 -14.24 5.58 -14.50
C ILE A 172 -15.27 6.24 -13.57
N PRO A 173 -15.28 5.90 -12.28
CA PRO A 173 -16.17 6.54 -11.33
C PRO A 173 -15.85 8.03 -11.12
N ASP A 174 -16.89 8.82 -10.84
CA ASP A 174 -16.77 10.27 -10.70
C ASP A 174 -16.25 10.70 -9.31
N ASP A 175 -16.37 9.81 -8.33
CA ASP A 175 -16.02 10.08 -6.95
C ASP A 175 -14.50 10.00 -6.72
N GLU A 176 -13.95 10.99 -6.03
CA GLU A 176 -12.54 11.07 -5.64
C GLU A 176 -12.43 10.87 -4.13
N TYR A 177 -12.24 9.62 -3.72
CA TYR A 177 -11.94 9.24 -2.34
C TYR A 177 -10.98 8.05 -2.30
N ASN A 178 -10.26 7.92 -1.21
CA ASN A 178 -9.52 6.73 -0.84
C ASN A 178 -10.13 6.10 0.43
N VAL A 179 -9.63 4.93 0.83
CA VAL A 179 -10.13 4.24 2.04
C VAL A 179 -9.94 5.05 3.34
N PHE A 180 -8.94 5.93 3.42
CA PHE A 180 -8.73 6.77 4.59
C PHE A 180 -9.75 7.90 4.69
N ASP A 181 -10.28 8.40 3.56
CA ASP A 181 -11.41 9.32 3.56
C ASP A 181 -12.64 8.65 4.20
N LEU A 182 -12.92 7.40 3.81
CA LEU A 182 -14.03 6.60 4.37
C LEU A 182 -13.82 6.28 5.86
N LEU A 183 -12.60 5.94 6.26
CA LEU A 183 -12.27 5.74 7.67
C LEU A 183 -12.45 7.02 8.48
N LYS A 184 -12.08 8.17 7.92
CA LYS A 184 -12.22 9.47 8.59
C LYS A 184 -13.68 9.85 8.75
N GLU A 185 -14.51 9.54 7.78
CA GLU A 185 -15.96 9.69 7.93
C GLU A 185 -16.51 8.80 9.05
N LYS A 186 -16.08 7.53 9.09
CA LYS A 186 -16.57 6.54 10.06
C LYS A 186 -16.09 6.77 11.50
N TYR A 187 -14.85 7.20 11.68
CA TYR A 187 -14.18 7.24 12.99
C TYR A 187 -13.69 8.65 13.41
N GLY A 188 -13.95 9.67 12.58
CA GLY A 188 -13.57 11.05 12.87
C GLY A 188 -12.07 11.19 13.14
N PRO A 189 -11.65 11.82 14.26
CA PRO A 189 -10.24 12.03 14.59
C PRO A 189 -9.48 10.74 14.98
N GLY A 190 -10.16 9.60 15.07
CA GLY A 190 -9.55 8.30 15.34
C GLY A 190 -9.42 7.93 16.83
N GLU A 191 -10.30 8.43 17.69
CA GLU A 191 -10.33 8.03 19.10
C GLU A 191 -10.53 6.51 19.24
N GLY A 192 -9.63 5.84 19.97
CA GLY A 192 -9.68 4.39 20.16
C GLY A 192 -9.30 3.54 18.95
N LEU A 193 -8.75 4.16 17.89
CA LEU A 193 -8.11 3.45 16.79
C LEU A 193 -6.64 3.19 17.09
N THR A 194 -6.19 1.98 16.75
CA THR A 194 -4.77 1.63 16.62
C THR A 194 -4.52 1.25 15.17
N ILE A 195 -3.64 1.98 14.48
CA ILE A 195 -3.36 1.82 13.07
C ILE A 195 -1.90 1.40 12.92
N ASN A 196 -1.68 0.18 12.48
CA ASN A 196 -0.37 -0.41 12.30
C ASN A 196 0.04 -0.37 10.83
N HIS A 197 1.30 -0.11 10.55
CA HIS A 197 1.86 -0.06 9.21
C HIS A 197 2.99 -1.08 9.07
N THR A 198 2.90 -1.92 8.03
CA THR A 198 3.96 -2.84 7.57
C THR A 198 4.15 -2.71 6.06
N GLY A 199 5.30 -3.15 5.55
CA GLY A 199 5.56 -3.21 4.10
C GLY A 199 6.77 -2.42 3.63
N VAL A 200 6.70 -1.94 2.39
CA VAL A 200 7.86 -1.37 1.68
C VAL A 200 7.53 0.00 1.08
N VAL A 201 8.46 0.95 1.00
CA VAL A 201 9.77 1.03 1.66
C VAL A 201 9.66 2.01 2.83
N ALA A 202 10.32 1.70 3.96
CA ALA A 202 10.25 2.43 5.23
C ALA A 202 10.28 3.96 5.07
N GLY A 203 11.31 4.50 4.39
CA GLY A 203 11.51 5.95 4.22
C GLY A 203 10.74 6.61 3.07
N ILE A 204 9.94 5.83 2.33
CA ILE A 204 9.15 6.32 1.19
C ILE A 204 7.68 6.02 1.50
N CYS A 205 7.11 4.92 0.98
CA CYS A 205 5.68 4.69 1.04
C CYS A 205 5.16 4.52 2.46
N ILE A 206 5.91 3.81 3.31
CA ILE A 206 5.53 3.56 4.70
C ILE A 206 5.49 4.87 5.49
N TYR A 207 6.60 5.62 5.52
CA TYR A 207 6.68 6.85 6.28
C TYR A 207 5.66 7.89 5.79
N HIS A 208 5.56 8.09 4.47
CA HIS A 208 4.62 9.08 3.93
C HIS A 208 3.17 8.72 4.23
N THR A 209 2.81 7.44 4.08
CA THR A 209 1.46 6.98 4.43
C THR A 209 1.20 7.13 5.93
N ALA A 210 2.11 6.69 6.81
CA ALA A 210 1.93 6.80 8.26
C ALA A 210 1.86 8.28 8.73
N ALA A 211 2.64 9.17 8.12
CA ALA A 211 2.56 10.61 8.35
C ALA A 211 1.20 11.17 7.91
N GLY A 212 0.69 10.75 6.75
CA GLY A 212 -0.65 11.07 6.28
C GLY A 212 -1.73 10.57 7.24
N THR A 213 -1.63 9.31 7.69
CA THR A 213 -2.53 8.71 8.67
C THR A 213 -2.57 9.54 9.95
N ARG A 214 -1.39 9.90 10.49
CA ARG A 214 -1.27 10.72 11.70
C ARG A 214 -1.90 12.10 11.54
N GLN A 215 -1.81 12.70 10.36
CA GLN A 215 -2.48 13.98 10.06
C GLN A 215 -4.00 13.84 10.00
N LEU A 216 -4.51 12.74 9.45
CA LEU A 216 -5.95 12.48 9.33
C LEU A 216 -6.58 12.05 10.66
N PHE A 217 -5.86 11.27 11.45
CA PHE A 217 -6.32 10.67 12.71
C PHE A 217 -5.42 11.09 13.89
N PRO A 218 -5.48 12.37 14.32
CA PRO A 218 -4.60 12.88 15.36
C PRO A 218 -4.80 12.21 16.73
N ALA A 219 -5.98 11.62 16.99
CA ALA A 219 -6.30 10.94 18.24
C ALA A 219 -6.03 9.42 18.23
N ALA A 220 -5.65 8.86 17.07
CA ALA A 220 -5.33 7.43 16.95
C ALA A 220 -3.93 7.11 17.51
N GLU A 221 -3.71 5.86 17.86
CA GLU A 221 -2.37 5.30 17.96
C GLU A 221 -1.90 4.90 16.55
N VAL A 222 -0.76 5.42 16.09
CA VAL A 222 -0.22 5.12 14.75
C VAL A 222 1.17 4.52 14.94
N ASN A 223 1.31 3.28 14.49
CA ASN A 223 2.47 2.44 14.69
C ASN A 223 3.09 2.06 13.35
N ILE A 224 4.41 2.14 13.25
CA ILE A 224 5.20 1.45 12.23
C ILE A 224 5.86 0.26 12.91
N ILE A 225 5.57 -0.94 12.41
CA ILE A 225 6.10 -2.19 12.95
C ILE A 225 7.48 -2.45 12.32
N SER A 226 8.54 -2.12 13.05
CA SER A 226 9.90 -1.95 12.53
C SER A 226 10.52 -3.22 11.95
N ASP A 227 10.17 -4.39 12.49
CA ASP A 227 10.59 -5.71 11.99
C ASP A 227 9.64 -6.26 10.91
N GLY A 228 8.55 -5.55 10.60
CA GLY A 228 7.61 -5.80 9.50
C GLY A 228 7.77 -4.86 8.31
N ILE A 229 8.85 -4.06 8.25
CA ILE A 229 9.12 -3.14 7.13
C ILE A 229 10.50 -3.39 6.51
N THR A 230 10.66 -2.99 5.25
CA THR A 230 11.98 -2.98 4.60
C THR A 230 12.55 -1.58 4.52
N HIS A 231 13.79 -1.43 4.99
CA HIS A 231 14.53 -0.18 4.93
C HIS A 231 15.16 0.03 3.56
N LEU A 232 15.13 1.28 3.09
CA LEU A 232 15.95 1.69 1.95
C LEU A 232 17.41 1.78 2.42
N LEU A 233 18.23 0.83 2.01
CA LEU A 233 19.69 0.95 2.10
C LEU A 233 20.17 1.65 0.84
N ALA A 234 20.84 2.78 1.00
CA ALA A 234 21.27 3.60 -0.10
C ALA A 234 22.47 4.44 0.33
N GLU A 235 23.66 4.01 -0.09
CA GLU A 235 24.92 4.73 0.16
C GLU A 235 24.85 6.18 -0.35
N GLN A 236 24.11 6.40 -1.44
CA GLN A 236 23.80 7.72 -2.00
C GLN A 236 22.99 8.64 -1.08
N PHE A 237 22.26 8.09 -0.11
CA PHE A 237 21.60 8.85 0.96
C PHE A 237 22.43 8.86 2.26
N GLY A 238 23.68 8.38 2.21
CA GLY A 238 24.60 8.35 3.35
C GLY A 238 24.34 7.19 4.32
N PHE A 239 23.50 6.23 3.97
CA PHE A 239 23.21 5.05 4.79
C PHE A 239 23.96 3.84 4.24
N SER A 240 25.03 3.46 4.93
CA SER A 240 25.79 2.24 4.64
C SER A 240 25.27 1.03 5.45
N GLU A 241 24.52 1.27 6.52
CA GLU A 241 24.01 0.23 7.42
C GLU A 241 22.53 0.40 7.74
N GLN A 242 21.82 -0.72 7.92
CA GLN A 242 20.40 -0.73 8.31
C GLN A 242 20.14 0.04 9.61
N ARG A 243 21.03 -0.09 10.59
CA ARG A 243 20.92 0.62 11.88
C ARG A 243 20.82 2.14 11.71
N GLN A 244 21.52 2.72 10.74
CA GLN A 244 21.48 4.15 10.48
C GLN A 244 20.12 4.57 9.92
N SER A 245 19.57 3.76 9.00
CA SER A 245 18.21 3.95 8.47
C SER A 245 17.15 3.84 9.57
N GLU A 246 17.27 2.85 10.45
CA GLU A 246 16.37 2.69 11.61
C GLU A 246 16.44 3.88 12.58
N GLN A 247 17.64 4.39 12.87
CA GLN A 247 17.82 5.57 13.72
C GLN A 247 17.18 6.82 13.11
N ALA A 248 17.38 7.04 11.81
CA ALA A 248 16.74 8.15 11.09
C ALA A 248 15.21 8.01 11.11
N MET A 249 14.68 6.83 10.78
CA MET A 249 13.25 6.53 10.83
C MET A 249 12.65 6.78 12.20
N ARG A 250 13.27 6.29 13.27
CA ARG A 250 12.83 6.52 14.65
C ARG A 250 12.81 8.02 14.99
N GLY A 251 13.82 8.77 14.55
CA GLY A 251 13.89 10.22 14.73
C GLY A 251 12.75 10.96 14.03
N MET A 252 12.48 10.63 12.76
CA MET A 252 11.39 11.21 11.97
C MET A 252 10.01 10.87 12.57
N CYS A 253 9.78 9.60 12.92
CA CYS A 253 8.52 9.15 13.53
C CYS A 253 8.23 9.88 14.84
N LYS A 254 9.24 10.06 15.69
CA LYS A 254 9.12 10.80 16.95
C LYS A 254 8.65 12.24 16.74
N GLN A 255 9.10 12.92 15.69
CA GLN A 255 8.69 14.31 15.40
C GLN A 255 7.20 14.42 15.06
N LEU A 256 6.60 13.36 14.51
CA LEU A 256 5.20 13.32 14.13
C LEU A 256 4.30 12.60 15.15
N GLY A 257 4.86 12.10 16.26
CA GLY A 257 4.10 11.29 17.22
C GLY A 257 3.69 9.92 16.67
N ILE A 258 4.46 9.37 15.73
CA ILE A 258 4.30 8.00 15.21
C ILE A 258 5.18 7.08 16.05
N ASN A 259 4.64 5.97 16.52
CA ASN A 259 5.41 4.97 17.25
C ASN A 259 6.20 4.12 16.25
N TYR A 260 7.49 3.93 16.53
CA TYR A 260 8.36 3.05 15.77
C TYR A 260 8.78 1.89 16.68
N ILE A 261 8.05 0.79 16.62
CA ILE A 261 8.10 -0.30 17.61
C ILE A 261 8.25 -1.65 16.92
N SER A 262 8.83 -2.63 17.60
CA SER A 262 8.87 -4.01 17.11
C SER A 262 7.50 -4.67 17.24
N SER A 263 7.31 -5.75 16.48
CA SER A 263 6.11 -6.59 16.60
C SER A 263 6.01 -7.28 17.96
N GLN A 264 7.14 -7.53 18.64
CA GLN A 264 7.14 -8.06 20.00
C GLN A 264 6.56 -7.06 21.00
N GLU A 265 6.97 -5.79 20.91
CA GLU A 265 6.43 -4.71 21.74
C GLU A 265 4.93 -4.52 21.48
N TYR A 266 4.52 -4.55 20.21
CA TYR A 266 3.11 -4.45 19.81
C TYR A 266 2.26 -5.61 20.35
N LEU A 267 2.73 -6.86 20.21
CA LEU A 267 1.98 -8.06 20.58
C LEU A 267 2.10 -8.42 22.08
N GLY A 268 2.74 -7.58 22.90
CA GLY A 268 2.82 -7.77 24.34
C GLY A 268 3.77 -8.89 24.80
N GLY A 269 4.82 -9.19 24.03
CA GLY A 269 5.83 -10.18 24.44
C GLY A 269 6.65 -9.67 25.61
N ALA A 270 6.53 -10.32 26.77
CA ALA A 270 7.27 -9.99 27.99
C ALA A 270 8.80 -9.90 27.75
N HIS A 271 9.42 -8.87 28.32
CA HIS A 271 10.88 -8.71 28.43
C HIS A 271 11.49 -9.68 29.46
#